data_AF-A0A7J2S324-F1
#
_entry.id   AF-A0A7J2S324-F1
#
_cell.length_a   1.000
_cell.length_b   1.000
_cell.length_c   1.000
_cell.angle_alpha   90.00
_cell.angle_beta   90.00
_cell.angle_gamma   90.00
#
_symmetry.space_group_name_H-M   'P 1'
#
loop_
_entity.id
_entity.type
_entity.pdbx_description
1 polymer ?
#
loop_
_entity_poly.entity_id
_entity_poly.type
_entity_poly.pdbx_seq_one_letter_code
_entity_poly.pdbx_strand_id
1 'polypeptide(L)'
;VLDNFRTHHAKKVKKEAEKLNISLVYLPPYSPDLNPIENVWKSVKRAVSERSPLNVKELKEAIAEAFKKLTESISFAKSWIEKFLGDKFMMLCT
;
A
#
# COMPACT_ATOMS: atom_id res chain seq x y z
N VAL A 1 4.93 -5.72 -1.83
CA VAL A 1 5.83 -5.02 -0.90
C VAL A 1 5.16 -4.99 0.45
N LEU A 2 5.84 -5.40 1.52
CA LEU A 2 5.25 -5.60 2.85
C LEU A 2 6.21 -5.07 3.92
N ASP A 3 5.64 -4.55 5.01
CA ASP A 3 6.39 -4.30 6.23
C ASP A 3 6.69 -5.62 6.98
N ASN A 4 7.36 -5.53 8.13
CA ASN A 4 7.71 -6.69 8.94
C ASN A 4 6.64 -7.13 9.94
N PHE A 5 5.37 -6.79 9.71
CA PHE A 5 4.29 -7.29 10.55
C PHE A 5 4.28 -8.83 10.56
N ARG A 6 4.14 -9.44 11.75
CA ARG A 6 4.34 -10.90 11.94
C ARG A 6 3.43 -11.75 11.05
N THR A 7 2.23 -11.28 10.74
CA THR A 7 1.30 -12.02 9.88
C THR A 7 1.77 -12.10 8.43
N HIS A 8 2.50 -11.10 7.92
CA HIS A 8 3.11 -11.14 6.59
C HIS A 8 4.12 -12.29 6.44
N HIS A 9 4.79 -12.66 7.54
CA HIS A 9 5.76 -13.75 7.58
C HIS A 9 5.14 -15.13 7.82
N ALA A 10 3.82 -15.21 8.05
CA ALA A 10 3.16 -16.48 8.32
C ALA A 10 3.32 -17.46 7.15
N LYS A 11 3.57 -18.74 7.48
CA LYS A 11 3.75 -19.80 6.46
C LYS A 11 2.57 -19.88 5.48
N LYS A 12 1.35 -19.65 5.96
CA LYS A 12 0.14 -19.65 5.13
C LYS A 12 0.15 -18.52 4.10
N VAL A 13 0.60 -17.33 4.48
CA VAL A 13 0.71 -16.17 3.57
C VAL A 13 1.76 -16.41 2.50
N LYS A 14 2.95 -16.91 2.87
CA LYS A 14 4.02 -17.23 1.92
C LYS A 14 3.59 -18.30 0.91
N LYS A 15 2.97 -19.38 1.38
CA LYS A 15 2.46 -20.45 0.52
C LYS A 15 1.39 -19.97 -0.46
N GLU A 16 0.49 -19.09 -0.02
CA GLU A 16 -0.56 -18.59 -0.90
C GLU A 16 -0.02 -17.60 -1.93
N ALA A 17 0.92 -16.73 -1.55
CA ALA A 17 1.61 -15.87 -2.48
C ALA A 17 2.34 -16.66 -3.58
N GLU A 18 3.04 -17.75 -3.21
CA GLU A 18 3.72 -18.63 -4.16
C GLU A 18 2.75 -19.26 -5.17
N LYS A 19 1.61 -19.79 -4.71
CA LYS A 19 0.57 -20.34 -5.60
C LYS A 19 0.01 -19.32 -6.58
N LEU A 20 -0.09 -18.06 -6.16
CA LEU A 20 -0.59 -16.96 -6.97
C LEU A 20 0.51 -16.30 -7.82
N ASN A 21 1.73 -16.86 -7.84
CA ASN A 21 2.90 -16.29 -8.50
C ASN A 21 3.24 -14.85 -8.04
N ILE A 22 2.99 -14.55 -6.76
CA ILE A 22 3.25 -13.24 -6.16
C ILE A 22 4.62 -13.25 -5.48
N SER A 23 5.51 -12.37 -5.95
CA SER A 23 6.79 -12.12 -5.29
C SER A 23 6.63 -11.20 -4.06
N LEU A 24 6.91 -11.75 -2.88
CA LEU A 24 6.88 -10.98 -1.62
C LEU A 24 8.20 -10.25 -1.39
N VAL A 25 8.15 -8.91 -1.44
CA VAL A 25 9.29 -8.03 -1.10
C VAL A 25 9.07 -7.45 0.29
N TYR A 26 9.98 -7.74 1.22
CA TYR A 26 9.95 -7.22 2.59
C TYR A 26 10.86 -6.00 2.72
N LEU A 27 10.35 -4.96 3.37
CA LEU A 27 11.14 -3.76 3.67
C LEU A 27 12.11 -4.01 4.84
N PRO A 28 13.21 -3.24 4.94
CA PRO A 28 14.05 -3.23 6.12
C PRO A 28 13.27 -2.89 7.40
N PRO A 29 13.69 -3.37 8.58
CA PRO A 29 13.05 -3.03 9.84
C PRO A 29 12.99 -1.51 10.07
N TYR A 30 11.86 -1.02 10.58
CA TYR A 30 11.62 0.39 10.90
C TYR A 30 11.80 1.36 9.73
N SER A 31 11.53 0.94 8.49
CA SER A 31 11.57 1.79 7.29
C SER A 31 10.19 2.10 6.71
N PRO A 32 9.30 2.80 7.45
CA PRO A 32 7.97 3.15 6.94
C PRO A 32 8.05 4.12 5.76
N ASP A 33 9.10 4.93 5.66
CA ASP A 33 9.39 5.83 4.56
C ASP A 33 9.57 5.09 3.21
N LEU A 34 9.96 3.82 3.25
CA LEU A 34 10.11 2.98 2.07
C LEU A 34 8.79 2.30 1.64
N ASN A 35 7.71 2.43 2.42
CA ASN A 35 6.43 1.81 2.10
C ASN A 35 5.55 2.75 1.26
N PRO A 36 5.28 2.46 -0.03
CA PRO A 36 4.60 3.40 -0.92
C PRO A 36 3.17 3.73 -0.48
N ILE A 37 2.51 2.83 0.27
CA ILE A 37 1.14 3.05 0.75
C ILE A 37 1.05 4.15 1.81
N GLU A 38 2.15 4.49 2.50
CA GLU A 38 2.15 5.52 3.56
C GLU A 38 1.82 6.91 3.00
N ASN A 39 2.25 7.21 1.77
CA ASN A 39 1.91 8.47 1.10
C ASN A 39 0.42 8.56 0.78
N VAL A 40 -0.21 7.43 0.43
CA VAL A 40 -1.66 7.34 0.23
C VAL A 40 -2.37 7.58 1.57
N TRP A 41 -1.95 6.90 2.64
CA TRP A 41 -2.55 7.07 3.96
C TRP A 41 -2.39 8.48 4.53
N LYS A 42 -1.27 9.15 4.29
CA LYS A 42 -1.09 10.57 4.64
C LYS A 42 -2.15 11.45 3.98
N SER A 43 -2.42 11.21 2.70
CA SER A 43 -3.40 11.95 1.91
C SER A 43 -4.84 11.61 2.31
N VAL A 44 -5.14 10.33 2.56
CA VAL A 44 -6.44 9.87 3.08
C VAL A 44 -6.75 10.53 4.43
N LYS A 45 -5.80 10.54 5.37
CA LYS A 45 -6.00 11.17 6.70
C LYS A 45 -6.36 12.65 6.57
N ARG A 46 -5.71 13.37 5.66
CA ARG A 46 -6.05 14.77 5.38
C ARG A 46 -7.47 14.91 4.85
N ALA A 47 -7.85 14.15 3.82
CA ALA A 47 -9.18 14.21 3.23
C ALA A 47 -10.30 13.84 4.20
N VAL A 48 -10.07 12.84 5.06
CA VAL A 48 -11.01 12.43 6.11
C VAL A 48 -11.14 13.51 7.18
N SER A 49 -10.03 14.15 7.58
CA SER A 49 -10.06 15.25 8.55
C SER A 49 -10.87 16.45 8.02
N GLU A 50 -10.76 16.77 6.74
CA GLU A 50 -11.53 17.85 6.10
C GLU A 50 -13.04 17.55 6.08
N ARG A 51 -13.44 16.27 6.08
CA ARG A 51 -14.86 15.85 6.15
C ARG A 51 -15.44 15.79 7.56
N SER A 52 -14.60 15.66 8.59
CA SER A 52 -15.02 15.60 10.00
C SER A 52 -16.19 14.63 10.29
N PRO A 53 -16.04 13.33 9.98
CA PRO A 53 -17.10 12.33 10.20
C PRO A 53 -17.45 12.21 11.69
N LEU A 54 -18.74 12.11 12.00
CA LEU A 54 -19.26 12.10 13.38
C LEU A 54 -19.52 10.70 13.92
N ASN A 55 -19.50 9.69 13.06
CA ASN A 55 -19.69 8.29 13.44
C ASN A 55 -18.84 7.33 12.60
N VAL A 56 -18.79 6.07 13.04
CA VAL A 56 -17.98 5.03 12.41
C VAL A 56 -18.41 4.74 10.97
N LYS A 57 -19.70 4.88 10.65
CA LYS A 57 -20.22 4.64 9.29
C LYS A 57 -19.66 5.71 8.34
N GLU A 58 -19.84 6.98 8.69
CA GLU A 58 -19.31 8.11 7.92
C GLU A 58 -17.79 8.06 7.81
N LEU A 59 -17.09 7.66 8.88
CA LEU A 59 -15.63 7.49 8.85
C LEU A 59 -15.21 6.44 7.83
N LYS A 60 -15.87 5.28 7.82
CA LYS A 60 -15.59 4.21 6.86
C LYS A 60 -15.86 4.64 5.42
N GLU A 61 -16.98 5.33 5.18
CA GLU A 61 -17.35 5.87 3.88
C GLU A 61 -16.32 6.90 3.39
N ALA A 62 -15.95 7.85 4.25
CA ALA A 62 -14.94 8.86 3.94
C ALA A 62 -13.56 8.25 3.63
N ILE A 63 -13.13 7.25 4.40
CA ILE A 63 -11.87 6.52 4.13
C ILE A 63 -11.96 5.79 2.79
N ALA A 64 -13.03 5.05 2.53
CA ALA A 64 -13.18 4.26 1.31
C ALA A 64 -13.19 5.13 0.05
N GLU A 65 -13.95 6.23 0.07
CA GLU A 65 -14.00 7.18 -1.05
C GLU A 65 -12.66 7.87 -1.28
N ALA A 66 -12.02 8.38 -0.22
CA ALA A 66 -10.72 9.02 -0.33
C ALA A 66 -9.65 8.05 -0.84
N PHE A 67 -9.61 6.84 -0.28
CA PHE A 67 -8.67 5.81 -0.68
C PHE A 67 -8.84 5.45 -2.16
N LYS A 68 -10.07 5.11 -2.59
CA LYS A 68 -10.36 4.75 -3.99
C LYS A 68 -9.89 5.85 -4.95
N LYS A 69 -10.29 7.10 -4.69
CA LYS A 69 -9.93 8.26 -5.51
C LYS A 69 -8.40 8.46 -5.60
N LEU A 70 -7.68 8.26 -4.50
CA LEU A 70 -6.23 8.47 -4.46
C LEU A 70 -5.46 7.31 -5.12
N THR A 71 -5.95 6.08 -4.98
CA THR A 71 -5.30 4.89 -5.58
C THR A 71 -5.51 4.76 -7.08
N GLU A 72 -6.54 5.40 -7.64
CA GLU A 72 -6.74 5.48 -9.09
C GLU A 72 -5.63 6.30 -9.79
N SER A 73 -4.86 7.09 -9.02
CA SER A 73 -3.72 7.83 -9.56
C SER A 73 -2.41 7.06 -9.40
N ILE A 74 -1.80 6.69 -10.54
CA ILE A 74 -0.45 6.10 -10.60
C ILE A 74 0.61 7.02 -9.97
N SER A 75 0.36 8.33 -9.86
CA SER A 75 1.32 9.31 -9.31
C SER A 75 1.84 8.97 -7.91
N PHE A 76 1.03 8.33 -7.06
CA PHE A 76 1.43 7.93 -5.71
C PHE A 76 2.47 6.80 -5.69
N ALA A 77 2.46 5.95 -6.71
CA ALA A 77 3.36 4.81 -6.84
C ALA A 77 4.48 5.05 -7.86
N LYS A 78 4.29 5.96 -8.82
CA LYS A 78 5.20 6.16 -9.96
C LYS A 78 6.64 6.39 -9.54
N SER A 79 6.88 7.41 -8.72
CA SER A 79 8.24 7.74 -8.24
C SER A 79 8.86 6.59 -7.45
N TRP A 80 8.04 5.85 -6.70
CA TRP A 80 8.51 4.68 -5.94
C TRP A 80 8.90 3.53 -6.89
N ILE A 81 8.06 3.22 -7.88
CA ILE A 81 8.32 2.18 -8.89
C ILE A 81 9.61 2.51 -9.65
N GLU A 82 9.75 3.75 -10.13
CA GLU A 82 10.95 4.19 -10.85
C GLU A 82 12.20 4.07 -9.98
N LYS A 83 12.14 4.48 -8.70
CA LYS A 83 13.28 4.48 -7.79
C LYS A 83 13.73 3.07 -7.38
N PHE A 84 12.80 2.16 -7.13
CA PHE A 84 13.11 0.86 -6.50
C PHE A 84 13.01 -0.34 -7.45
N LEU A 85 12.17 -0.26 -8.48
CA LEU A 85 11.97 -1.35 -9.43
C LEU A 85 12.61 -1.03 -10.78
N GLY A 86 12.53 0.22 -11.26
CA GLY A 86 13.06 0.62 -12.57
C GLY A 86 12.61 -0.35 -13.67
N ASP A 87 13.53 -0.78 -14.52
CA ASP A 87 13.27 -1.74 -15.62
C ASP A 87 12.83 -3.13 -15.13
N LYS A 88 13.13 -3.48 -13.86
CA LYS A 88 12.70 -4.75 -13.26
C LYS A 88 11.20 -4.80 -13.01
N PHE A 89 10.50 -3.65 -13.05
CA PHE A 89 9.04 -3.62 -12.93
C PHE A 89 8.38 -4.51 -14.00
N MET A 90 8.85 -4.43 -15.26
CA MET A 90 8.30 -5.25 -16.35
C MET A 90 8.60 -6.75 -16.19
N MET A 91 9.72 -7.11 -15.57
CA MET A 91 10.08 -8.52 -15.31
C MET A 91 9.26 -9.15 -14.18
N LEU A 92 8.71 -8.34 -13.27
CA LEU A 92 7.90 -8.81 -12.14
C LEU A 92 6.41 -8.94 -12.48
N CYS A 93 5.99 -8.43 -13.65
CA CYS A 93 4.61 -8.45 -14.13
C CYS A 93 4.33 -9.55 -15.17
N THR A 94 5.34 -10.36 -15.51
CA THR A 94 5.28 -11.55 -16.39
C THR A 94 5.32 -12.83 -15.57
#